data_AF-Q9NWV8-F1
#
_entry.id   AF-Q9NWV8-F1
#
_cell.length_a   1.000
_cell.length_b   1.000
_cell.length_c   1.000
_cell.angle_alpha   90.00
_cell.angle_beta   90.00
_cell.angle_gamma   90.00
#
_symmetry.space_group_name_H-M   'P 1'
#
loop_
_entity.id
_entity.type
_entity.pdbx_description
1 polymer ?
#
loop_
_entity_poly.entity_id
_entity_poly.type
_entity_poly.pdbx_seq_one_letter_code
_entity_poly.pdbx_strand_id
1 'polypeptide(L)'
;MEVAEPSSPTEEEEEEEEHSAEPRPRTRSNPEGAEDRAVGAQASVGSRSEGEGEAASADDGSLNTSGAGPKSWQVPPPAPEVQIRTPRVNCPEKVIICLDLSEEMSLPKLESFNGSKTNALNVSQKMIEMFVRTKHKIDKSHEFALVVVNDDTAWLSGLTSDPRELCSCLYDLETASCSTFNLEGLFSLIQQKTELPVTENVQTIPPPYVVRTILVYSRPPCQPQFSLTEPMKKMFQCPYFFFDVVYIHNGTEEKEEEMSWKDMFAFMGSLDTKGTSYKYEVALAGPALELHNCMAKLLAHPLQRPCQSHASYSLLEEEDEAIEVEATV
;
A
#
# COMPACT_ATOMS: atom_id res chain seq x y z
N MET A 1 -51.57 -52.60 -14.83
CA MET A 1 -51.41 -54.04 -14.53
C MET A 1 -49.95 -54.36 -14.81
N GLU A 2 -49.14 -54.26 -13.74
CA GLU A 2 -48.48 -55.40 -13.06
C GLU A 2 -47.24 -55.87 -13.83
N VAL A 3 -46.07 -55.25 -13.56
CA VAL A 3 -45.02 -55.67 -12.60
C VAL A 3 -44.27 -56.93 -13.04
N ALA A 4 -43.00 -56.74 -13.41
CA ALA A 4 -41.93 -57.73 -13.24
C ALA A 4 -40.56 -57.03 -13.35
N GLU A 5 -39.85 -56.90 -12.23
CA GLU A 5 -38.38 -56.99 -12.14
C GLU A 5 -38.05 -58.40 -11.61
N PRO A 6 -36.85 -59.00 -11.84
CA PRO A 6 -35.69 -58.70 -10.97
C PRO A 6 -34.26 -58.93 -11.55
N SER A 7 -33.29 -58.47 -10.76
CA SER A 7 -31.97 -59.05 -10.42
C SER A 7 -30.75 -58.92 -11.37
N SER A 8 -29.72 -58.28 -10.81
CA SER A 8 -28.31 -58.13 -11.20
C SER A 8 -27.45 -59.38 -10.90
N PRO A 9 -26.16 -59.40 -11.34
CA PRO A 9 -25.08 -59.64 -10.36
C PRO A 9 -23.70 -58.97 -10.64
N THR A 10 -22.88 -58.88 -9.56
CA THR A 10 -21.38 -58.95 -9.43
C THR A 10 -20.51 -57.88 -10.13
N GLU A 11 -19.81 -56.97 -9.43
CA GLU A 11 -18.59 -57.08 -8.57
C GLU A 11 -17.27 -57.30 -9.35
N GLU A 12 -16.49 -56.22 -9.50
CA GLU A 12 -15.04 -56.22 -9.70
C GLU A 12 -14.45 -55.11 -8.80
N GLU A 13 -13.63 -55.53 -7.83
CA GLU A 13 -12.80 -54.72 -6.92
C GLU A 13 -11.43 -54.51 -7.57
N GLU A 14 -10.88 -53.29 -7.61
CA GLU A 14 -9.42 -53.06 -7.57
C GLU A 14 -9.09 -51.69 -6.91
N GLU A 15 -8.51 -51.81 -5.71
CA GLU A 15 -7.34 -51.10 -5.16
C GLU A 15 -7.42 -49.64 -4.65
N GLU A 16 -7.32 -49.55 -3.32
CA GLU A 16 -7.01 -48.37 -2.50
C GLU A 16 -5.51 -48.03 -2.54
N GLU A 17 -5.16 -46.75 -2.71
CA GLU A 17 -3.88 -46.19 -2.24
C GLU A 17 -4.16 -45.03 -1.27
N GLU A 18 -4.05 -45.32 0.03
CA GLU A 18 -3.81 -44.33 1.09
C GLU A 18 -2.38 -43.80 0.98
N HIS A 19 -2.23 -42.50 0.70
CA HIS A 19 -0.99 -41.77 1.03
C HIS A 19 -1.27 -40.73 2.11
N SER A 20 -1.02 -41.15 3.35
CA SER A 20 -0.70 -40.26 4.47
C SER A 20 0.78 -39.87 4.37
N ALA A 21 1.10 -38.59 4.20
CA ALA A 21 2.46 -38.08 4.30
C ALA A 21 2.49 -36.59 4.70
N GLU A 22 2.70 -36.40 6.00
CA GLU A 22 3.49 -35.37 6.70
C GLU A 22 3.24 -33.85 6.55
N PRO A 23 3.30 -33.10 7.68
CA PRO A 23 3.16 -31.64 7.69
C PRO A 23 4.43 -30.96 7.16
N ARG A 24 4.27 -30.03 6.20
CA ARG A 24 5.40 -29.30 5.59
C ARG A 24 6.20 -28.51 6.63
N PRO A 25 7.54 -28.64 6.63
CA PRO A 25 8.42 -27.86 7.51
C PRO A 25 8.63 -26.44 7.01
N ARG A 26 8.91 -25.54 7.96
CA ARG A 26 9.23 -24.12 7.75
C ARG A 26 10.49 -23.96 6.89
N THR A 27 10.36 -23.45 5.67
CA THR A 27 11.50 -23.08 4.84
C THR A 27 11.77 -21.58 4.92
N ARG A 28 12.82 -21.21 5.68
CA ARG A 28 13.68 -20.09 5.32
C ARG A 28 14.37 -20.46 4.00
N SER A 29 14.18 -19.67 2.95
CA SER A 29 14.98 -19.79 1.73
C SER A 29 15.33 -18.39 1.22
N ASN A 30 16.56 -18.00 1.55
CA ASN A 30 17.29 -16.91 0.93
C ASN A 30 17.64 -17.32 -0.52
N PRO A 31 17.41 -16.50 -1.56
CA PRO A 31 17.92 -16.80 -2.88
C PRO A 31 19.33 -16.22 -3.04
N GLU A 32 20.31 -17.09 -2.81
CA GLU A 32 21.68 -16.92 -3.29
C GLU A 32 21.65 -16.96 -4.83
N GLY A 33 22.16 -15.91 -5.49
CA GLY A 33 22.04 -15.76 -6.93
C GLY A 33 22.59 -14.43 -7.44
N ALA A 34 23.87 -14.17 -7.16
CA ALA A 34 24.62 -13.09 -7.77
C ALA A 34 26.11 -13.45 -7.82
N GLU A 35 26.45 -14.42 -8.66
CA GLU A 35 27.81 -14.61 -9.15
C GLU A 35 27.85 -14.25 -10.65
N ASP A 36 28.97 -13.67 -11.05
CA ASP A 36 29.32 -13.13 -12.38
C ASP A 36 28.78 -11.74 -12.77
N ARG A 37 29.50 -10.69 -12.32
CA ARG A 37 30.17 -9.78 -13.26
C ARG A 37 31.19 -8.83 -12.60
N ALA A 38 32.44 -9.03 -13.01
CA ALA A 38 33.50 -8.06 -13.27
C ALA A 38 33.99 -7.13 -12.15
N VAL A 39 35.23 -7.41 -11.74
CA VAL A 39 36.20 -6.57 -11.03
C VAL A 39 36.32 -5.18 -11.68
N GLY A 40 36.06 -4.11 -10.92
CA GLY A 40 36.29 -2.74 -11.38
C GLY A 40 36.04 -1.67 -10.32
N ALA A 41 37.12 -1.23 -9.68
CA ALA A 41 37.32 0.03 -8.94
C ALA A 41 36.34 0.37 -7.78
N GLN A 42 36.84 0.16 -6.56
CA GLN A 42 36.33 0.71 -5.30
C GLN A 42 36.26 2.26 -5.35
N ALA A 43 35.12 2.80 -4.95
CA ALA A 43 35.03 4.11 -4.32
C ALA A 43 34.21 3.96 -3.02
N SER A 44 34.83 4.37 -1.92
CA SER A 44 34.35 4.34 -0.54
C SER A 44 32.94 4.90 -0.38
N VAL A 45 31.99 4.07 0.06
CA VAL A 45 30.67 4.51 0.53
C VAL A 45 30.74 4.49 2.06
N GLY A 46 30.79 5.67 2.66
CA GLY A 46 30.87 5.85 4.11
C GLY A 46 29.56 5.51 4.81
N SER A 47 29.68 4.99 6.04
CA SER A 47 28.62 4.81 7.03
C SER A 47 27.74 6.06 7.15
N ARG A 48 26.41 5.93 7.13
CA ARG A 48 25.49 6.85 7.86
C ARG A 48 24.01 6.46 7.77
N SER A 49 23.45 6.26 8.97
CA SER A 49 22.10 6.52 9.47
C SER A 49 20.93 6.37 8.50
N GLU A 50 20.19 5.28 8.65
CA GLU A 50 18.80 5.16 8.22
C GLU A 50 17.94 6.11 9.08
N GLY A 51 17.42 7.18 8.49
CA GLY A 51 16.45 8.05 9.16
C GLY A 51 15.11 7.33 9.26
N GLU A 52 14.73 6.88 10.46
CA GLU A 52 13.39 6.40 10.72
C GLU A 52 12.40 7.57 10.59
N GLY A 53 11.66 7.63 9.48
CA GLY A 53 10.49 8.49 9.37
C GLY A 53 9.42 8.05 10.38
N GLU A 54 9.38 8.71 11.53
CA GLU A 54 8.32 8.60 12.52
C GLU A 54 6.97 8.94 11.87
N ALA A 55 5.99 8.06 12.04
CA ALA A 55 4.61 8.38 11.68
C ALA A 55 4.14 9.55 12.56
N ALA A 56 3.95 10.73 11.95
CA ALA A 56 3.45 11.89 12.65
C ALA A 56 2.09 11.57 13.30
N SER A 57 2.07 11.53 14.63
CA SER A 57 0.83 11.63 15.41
C SER A 57 0.51 13.11 15.56
N ALA A 58 -0.63 13.56 15.04
CA ALA A 58 -1.10 14.92 15.28
C ALA A 58 -1.54 15.03 16.74
N ASP A 59 -0.77 15.75 17.55
CA ASP A 59 -1.14 16.11 18.92
C ASP A 59 -2.19 17.24 18.88
N ASP A 60 -3.31 17.04 19.60
CA ASP A 60 -4.50 17.89 19.53
C ASP A 60 -4.31 19.16 20.39
N GLY A 61 -3.88 20.25 19.76
CA GLY A 61 -3.73 21.57 20.36
C GLY A 61 -5.05 22.36 20.37
N SER A 62 -5.65 22.48 21.55
CA SER A 62 -6.79 23.35 21.87
C SER A 62 -6.75 24.75 21.22
N LEU A 63 -7.71 25.05 20.34
CA LEU A 63 -8.02 26.42 19.91
C LEU A 63 -9.52 26.74 20.14
N ASN A 64 -9.78 27.43 21.25
CA ASN A 64 -10.97 28.27 21.42
C ASN A 64 -10.73 29.59 20.67
N THR A 65 -11.60 29.99 19.74
CA THR A 65 -12.31 31.29 19.75
C THR A 65 -13.17 31.47 18.51
N SER A 66 -14.27 32.17 18.73
CA SER A 66 -15.50 32.19 17.94
C SER A 66 -15.45 33.13 16.74
N GLY A 67 -15.95 32.70 15.58
CA GLY A 67 -16.18 33.56 14.42
C GLY A 67 -17.10 32.90 13.41
N ALA A 68 -18.26 33.51 13.14
CA ALA A 68 -19.26 33.03 12.18
C ALA A 68 -18.76 33.25 10.74
N GLY A 69 -18.16 32.20 10.17
CA GLY A 69 -17.81 32.05 8.74
C GLY A 69 -18.40 30.74 8.18
N PRO A 70 -18.36 30.50 6.85
CA PRO A 70 -19.03 29.37 6.22
C PRO A 70 -18.50 28.03 6.80
N LYS A 71 -19.42 27.08 6.99
CA LYS A 71 -19.28 25.80 7.73
C LYS A 71 -17.82 25.34 7.91
N SER A 72 -17.31 25.57 9.13
CA SER A 72 -16.03 25.05 9.59
C SER A 72 -15.96 23.53 9.42
N TRP A 73 -14.87 23.08 8.82
CA TRP A 73 -14.45 21.69 8.79
C TRP A 73 -14.58 21.04 10.16
N GLN A 74 -15.28 19.90 10.23
CA GLN A 74 -15.20 19.00 11.37
C GLN A 74 -14.57 17.72 10.84
N VAL A 75 -13.28 17.53 11.12
CA VAL A 75 -12.69 16.19 11.08
C VAL A 75 -13.60 15.31 11.94
N PRO A 76 -14.18 14.23 11.39
CA PRO A 76 -15.01 13.35 12.19
C PRO A 76 -14.21 12.92 13.42
N PRO A 77 -14.76 13.04 14.64
CA PRO A 77 -14.05 12.55 15.82
C PRO A 77 -13.69 11.07 15.59
N PRO A 78 -12.48 10.63 15.98
CA PRO A 78 -12.08 9.24 15.80
C PRO A 78 -13.13 8.35 16.46
N ALA A 79 -13.75 7.48 15.66
CA ALA A 79 -14.72 6.53 16.17
C ALA A 79 -14.02 5.60 17.18
N PRO A 80 -14.71 5.17 18.27
CA PRO A 80 -14.13 4.18 19.18
C PRO A 80 -13.71 2.96 18.36
N GLU A 81 -12.45 2.54 18.52
CA GLU A 81 -11.84 1.42 17.79
C GLU A 81 -12.73 0.17 17.90
N VAL A 82 -13.54 -0.09 16.88
CA VAL A 82 -14.24 -1.37 16.77
C VAL A 82 -13.18 -2.40 16.39
N GLN A 83 -12.66 -3.11 17.39
CA GLN A 83 -11.64 -4.15 17.21
C GLN A 83 -12.21 -5.39 16.51
N ILE A 84 -12.58 -5.27 15.24
CA ILE A 84 -12.85 -6.45 14.40
C ILE A 84 -11.51 -7.14 14.15
N ARG A 85 -11.25 -8.23 14.85
CA ARG A 85 -10.06 -9.07 14.63
C ARG A 85 -10.32 -10.02 13.48
N THR A 86 -9.80 -9.69 12.30
CA THR A 86 -9.72 -10.63 11.18
C THR A 86 -8.63 -11.68 11.43
N PRO A 87 -8.75 -12.89 10.87
CA PRO A 87 -7.70 -13.89 10.97
C PRO A 87 -6.45 -13.43 10.21
N ARG A 88 -5.26 -13.64 10.80
CA ARG A 88 -3.98 -13.26 10.20
C ARG A 88 -3.51 -14.29 9.17
N VAL A 89 -4.12 -14.27 7.99
CA VAL A 89 -3.85 -15.21 6.89
C VAL A 89 -3.29 -14.49 5.65
N ASN A 90 -2.61 -15.23 4.79
CA ASN A 90 -2.02 -14.78 3.53
C ASN A 90 -2.92 -15.12 2.33
N CYS A 91 -4.21 -14.76 2.39
CA CYS A 91 -5.10 -14.97 1.24
C CYS A 91 -4.64 -14.13 0.02
N PRO A 92 -5.10 -14.46 -1.20
CA PRO A 92 -4.84 -13.64 -2.38
C PRO A 92 -5.23 -12.16 -2.16
N GLU A 93 -4.40 -11.23 -2.63
CA GLU A 93 -4.72 -9.79 -2.64
C GLU A 93 -5.13 -9.36 -4.03
N LYS A 94 -6.18 -8.52 -4.12
CA LYS A 94 -6.49 -7.67 -5.26
C LYS A 94 -5.94 -6.28 -4.96
N VAL A 95 -4.76 -5.97 -5.47
CA VAL A 95 -4.05 -4.71 -5.20
C VAL A 95 -4.31 -3.71 -6.32
N ILE A 96 -5.05 -2.65 -6.01
CA ILE A 96 -5.37 -1.55 -6.92
C ILE A 96 -4.42 -0.40 -6.62
N ILE A 97 -3.50 -0.13 -7.55
CA ILE A 97 -2.52 0.95 -7.42
C ILE A 97 -3.08 2.18 -8.12
N CYS A 98 -3.35 3.23 -7.34
CA CYS A 98 -3.84 4.50 -7.82
C CYS A 98 -2.68 5.49 -7.87
N LEU A 99 -2.30 5.94 -9.07
CA LEU A 99 -1.21 6.88 -9.28
C LEU A 99 -1.80 8.24 -9.72
N ASP A 100 -1.63 9.25 -8.88
CA ASP A 100 -1.89 10.63 -9.26
C ASP A 100 -0.86 11.07 -10.30
N LEU A 101 -1.32 11.64 -11.42
CA LEU A 101 -0.50 12.09 -12.54
C LEU A 101 -0.54 13.62 -12.69
N SER A 102 -0.68 14.32 -11.56
CA SER A 102 -0.57 15.78 -11.53
C SER A 102 0.81 16.26 -11.98
N GLU A 103 0.91 17.52 -12.39
CA GLU A 103 2.16 18.16 -12.80
C GLU A 103 3.24 18.14 -11.70
N GLU A 104 2.85 18.08 -10.42
CA GLU A 104 3.78 17.95 -9.28
C GLU A 104 4.67 16.71 -9.41
N MET A 105 4.15 15.62 -9.98
CA MET A 105 4.91 14.38 -10.18
C MET A 105 6.06 14.52 -11.17
N SER A 106 6.02 15.54 -12.03
CA SER A 106 7.04 15.81 -13.05
C SER A 106 8.18 16.69 -12.54
N LEU A 107 8.03 17.32 -11.36
CA LEU A 107 9.00 18.25 -10.82
C LEU A 107 10.31 17.52 -10.41
N PRO A 108 11.49 17.97 -10.90
CA PRO A 108 12.77 17.33 -10.63
C PRO A 108 13.36 17.77 -9.28
N LYS A 109 12.59 17.65 -8.19
CA LYS A 109 13.00 18.11 -6.85
C LYS A 109 13.61 17.00 -5.99
N LEU A 110 13.22 15.73 -6.22
CA LEU A 110 13.72 14.60 -5.46
C LEU A 110 15.20 14.33 -5.77
N GLU A 111 15.93 13.95 -4.74
CA GLU A 111 17.36 13.64 -4.84
C GLU A 111 17.61 12.13 -4.83
N SER A 112 18.24 11.61 -5.87
CA SER A 112 18.69 10.23 -5.91
C SER A 112 19.95 10.03 -5.07
N PHE A 113 20.24 8.78 -4.66
CA PHE A 113 21.42 8.44 -3.85
C PHE A 113 22.77 8.89 -4.47
N ASN A 114 22.82 9.04 -5.80
CA ASN A 114 23.98 9.51 -6.54
C ASN A 114 24.06 11.05 -6.67
N GLY A 115 23.19 11.79 -5.97
CA GLY A 115 23.08 13.25 -6.03
C GLY A 115 22.34 13.80 -7.26
N SER A 116 21.89 12.96 -8.18
CA SER A 116 21.14 13.42 -9.35
C SER A 116 19.71 13.78 -8.97
N LYS A 117 19.18 14.86 -9.57
CA LYS A 117 17.77 15.23 -9.43
C LYS A 117 16.89 14.34 -10.31
N THR A 118 15.77 13.89 -9.76
CA THR A 118 14.75 13.08 -10.44
C THR A 118 13.37 13.60 -10.09
N ASN A 119 12.36 13.20 -10.86
CA ASN A 119 10.97 13.50 -10.57
C ASN A 119 10.27 12.33 -9.85
N ALA A 120 9.13 12.62 -9.22
CA ALA A 120 8.38 11.64 -8.44
C ALA A 120 7.70 10.58 -9.31
N LEU A 121 7.33 10.88 -10.56
CA LEU A 121 6.81 9.88 -11.50
C LEU A 121 7.82 8.76 -11.76
N ASN A 122 9.06 9.09 -12.11
CA ASN A 122 10.10 8.11 -12.40
C ASN A 122 10.42 7.23 -11.18
N VAL A 123 10.45 7.82 -9.98
CA VAL A 123 10.65 7.07 -8.72
C VAL A 123 9.45 6.17 -8.45
N SER A 124 8.24 6.69 -8.68
CA SER A 124 6.99 5.95 -8.48
C SER A 124 6.87 4.76 -9.42
N GLN A 125 7.25 4.89 -10.68
CA GLN A 125 7.30 3.77 -11.62
C GLN A 125 8.23 2.66 -11.13
N LYS A 126 9.45 3.01 -10.72
CA LYS A 126 10.42 2.03 -10.19
C LYS A 126 9.94 1.36 -8.91
N MET A 127 9.40 2.12 -7.96
CA MET A 127 8.93 1.55 -6.69
C MET A 127 7.70 0.66 -6.88
N ILE A 128 6.76 1.02 -7.77
CA ILE A 128 5.59 0.21 -8.11
C ILE A 128 6.01 -1.07 -8.84
N GLU A 129 6.93 -1.00 -9.81
CA GLU A 129 7.44 -2.21 -10.48
C GLU A 129 8.06 -3.19 -9.47
N MET A 130 8.93 -2.69 -8.58
CA MET A 130 9.54 -3.53 -7.55
C MET A 130 8.49 -4.12 -6.60
N PHE A 131 7.49 -3.33 -6.21
CA PHE A 131 6.38 -3.79 -5.37
C PHE A 131 5.61 -4.94 -6.04
N VAL A 132 5.13 -4.75 -7.26
CA VAL A 132 4.30 -5.71 -7.99
C VAL A 132 5.06 -7.01 -8.23
N ARG A 133 6.32 -6.93 -8.70
CA ARG A 133 7.17 -8.10 -8.91
C ARG A 133 7.45 -8.86 -7.61
N THR A 134 7.66 -8.16 -6.51
CA THR A 134 7.93 -8.78 -5.20
C THR A 134 6.69 -9.46 -4.65
N LYS A 135 5.52 -8.80 -4.70
CA LYS A 135 4.23 -9.40 -4.31
C LYS A 135 3.92 -10.65 -5.13
N HIS A 136 4.08 -10.60 -6.45
CA HIS A 136 3.88 -11.76 -7.33
C HIS A 136 4.85 -12.92 -7.01
N LYS A 137 6.10 -12.62 -6.59
CA LYS A 137 7.07 -13.63 -6.16
C LYS A 137 6.69 -14.30 -4.84
N ILE A 138 6.08 -13.55 -3.91
CA ILE A 138 5.59 -14.06 -2.62
C ILE A 138 4.41 -14.99 -2.83
N ASP A 139 3.43 -14.56 -3.62
CA ASP A 139 2.25 -15.35 -3.97
C ASP A 139 1.76 -14.98 -5.37
N LYS A 140 1.76 -15.96 -6.27
CA LYS A 140 1.35 -15.79 -7.68
C LYS A 140 -0.16 -15.60 -7.82
N SER A 141 -0.95 -15.88 -6.79
CA SER A 141 -2.40 -15.69 -6.81
C SER A 141 -2.83 -14.23 -6.64
N HIS A 142 -1.90 -13.34 -6.26
CA HIS A 142 -2.18 -11.92 -6.17
C HIS A 142 -2.53 -11.34 -7.55
N GLU A 143 -3.53 -10.47 -7.58
CA GLU A 143 -3.97 -9.72 -8.76
C GLU A 143 -3.67 -8.25 -8.55
N PHE A 144 -3.23 -7.57 -9.61
CA PHE A 144 -2.86 -6.17 -9.59
C PHE A 144 -3.68 -5.40 -10.61
N ALA A 145 -3.97 -4.14 -10.32
CA ALA A 145 -4.57 -3.21 -11.27
C ALA A 145 -3.88 -1.86 -11.16
N LEU A 146 -3.83 -1.13 -12.27
CA LEU A 146 -3.33 0.24 -12.33
C LEU A 146 -4.47 1.20 -12.67
N VAL A 147 -4.67 2.17 -11.80
CA VAL A 147 -5.62 3.27 -11.96
C VAL A 147 -4.83 4.56 -11.94
N VAL A 148 -5.07 5.44 -12.91
CA VAL A 148 -4.44 6.76 -12.95
C VAL A 148 -5.45 7.84 -12.63
N VAL A 149 -4.99 8.90 -11.98
CA VAL A 149 -5.85 10.02 -11.57
C VAL A 149 -5.29 11.34 -12.10
N ASN A 150 -6.04 11.94 -13.02
CA ASN A 150 -5.92 13.33 -13.46
C ASN A 150 -7.11 14.11 -12.88
N ASP A 151 -7.72 15.02 -13.62
CA ASP A 151 -9.05 15.53 -13.26
C ASP A 151 -10.11 14.41 -13.31
N ASP A 152 -9.95 13.47 -14.23
CA ASP A 152 -10.71 12.22 -14.32
C ASP A 152 -9.89 11.01 -13.84
N THR A 153 -10.58 9.95 -13.43
CA THR A 153 -9.96 8.67 -13.06
C THR A 153 -10.09 7.66 -14.19
N ALA A 154 -9.01 6.98 -14.56
CA ALA A 154 -9.00 5.95 -15.60
C ALA A 154 -8.38 4.63 -15.11
N TRP A 155 -9.05 3.52 -15.40
CA TRP A 155 -8.58 2.17 -15.11
C TRP A 155 -7.77 1.64 -16.31
N LEU A 156 -6.44 1.61 -16.21
CA LEU A 156 -5.55 1.30 -17.35
C LEU A 156 -5.33 -0.20 -17.55
N SER A 157 -5.16 -0.95 -16.46
CA SER A 157 -4.90 -2.39 -16.50
C SER A 157 -5.87 -3.12 -15.57
N GLY A 158 -6.57 -4.12 -16.10
CA GLY A 158 -7.50 -4.98 -15.36
C GLY A 158 -6.84 -5.69 -14.17
N LEU A 159 -7.65 -6.27 -13.28
CA LEU A 159 -7.12 -7.18 -12.25
C LEU A 159 -6.44 -8.38 -12.95
N THR A 160 -5.12 -8.42 -12.89
CA THR A 160 -4.28 -9.42 -13.56
C THR A 160 -3.21 -9.93 -12.61
N SER A 161 -2.93 -11.22 -12.66
CA SER A 161 -1.80 -11.81 -11.93
C SER A 161 -0.48 -11.64 -12.70
N ASP A 162 -0.50 -11.27 -13.98
CA ASP A 162 0.73 -11.05 -14.76
C ASP A 162 1.33 -9.65 -14.50
N PRO A 163 2.47 -9.55 -13.79
CA PRO A 163 3.07 -8.26 -13.48
C PRO A 163 3.54 -7.50 -14.73
N ARG A 164 3.74 -8.18 -15.87
CA ARG A 164 4.22 -7.57 -17.12
C ARG A 164 3.18 -6.64 -17.73
N GLU A 165 1.90 -7.00 -17.64
CA GLU A 165 0.81 -6.18 -18.18
C GLU A 165 0.72 -4.84 -17.44
N LEU A 166 0.78 -4.87 -16.11
CA LEU A 166 0.80 -3.64 -15.30
C LEU A 166 2.04 -2.79 -15.59
N CYS A 167 3.23 -3.40 -15.62
CA CYS A 167 4.48 -2.68 -15.87
C CYS A 167 4.50 -2.04 -17.27
N SER A 168 3.89 -2.69 -18.28
CA SER A 168 3.78 -2.12 -19.62
C SER A 168 2.99 -0.81 -19.62
N CYS A 169 1.87 -0.74 -18.90
CA CYS A 169 1.09 0.50 -18.77
C CYS A 169 1.80 1.54 -17.90
N LEU A 170 2.51 1.09 -16.86
CA LEU A 170 3.17 1.96 -15.88
C LEU A 170 4.24 2.88 -16.49
N TYR A 171 4.95 2.38 -17.50
CA TYR A 171 6.02 3.14 -18.20
C TYR A 171 5.52 3.94 -19.40
N ASP A 172 4.22 3.91 -19.69
CA ASP A 172 3.56 4.66 -20.78
C ASP A 172 2.60 5.70 -20.20
N LEU A 173 3.09 6.52 -19.26
CA LEU A 173 2.31 7.52 -18.53
C LEU A 173 2.87 8.93 -18.75
N GLU A 174 1.96 9.90 -18.86
CA GLU A 174 2.26 11.33 -18.94
C GLU A 174 1.56 12.07 -17.81
N THR A 175 2.20 13.11 -17.27
CA THR A 175 1.60 14.00 -16.27
C THR A 175 0.80 15.12 -16.92
N ALA A 176 -0.24 15.60 -16.25
CA ALA A 176 -1.05 16.74 -16.70
C ALA A 176 -1.23 17.78 -15.61
N SER A 177 -1.41 19.05 -16.00
CA SER A 177 -1.88 20.08 -15.08
C SER A 177 -3.31 19.74 -14.66
N CYS A 178 -3.51 19.47 -13.38
CA CYS A 178 -4.79 19.03 -12.82
C CYS A 178 -5.28 20.04 -11.79
N SER A 179 -6.59 20.30 -11.78
CA SER A 179 -7.21 21.29 -10.91
C SER A 179 -8.01 20.68 -9.77
N THR A 180 -8.52 19.45 -9.93
CA THR A 180 -9.40 18.81 -8.95
C THR A 180 -9.14 17.33 -8.83
N PHE A 181 -9.23 16.79 -7.61
CA PHE A 181 -9.07 15.36 -7.35
C PHE A 181 -10.42 14.74 -6.96
N ASN A 182 -11.06 14.04 -7.90
CA ASN A 182 -12.36 13.41 -7.69
C ASN A 182 -12.25 12.06 -6.97
N LEU A 183 -12.09 12.12 -5.64
CA LEU A 183 -11.98 10.93 -4.80
C LEU A 183 -13.28 10.08 -4.80
N GLU A 184 -14.45 10.71 -4.95
CA GLU A 184 -15.73 10.00 -5.07
C GLU A 184 -15.79 9.17 -6.36
N GLY A 185 -15.35 9.74 -7.48
CA GLY A 185 -15.23 9.06 -8.77
C GLY A 185 -14.26 7.88 -8.72
N LEU A 186 -13.11 8.05 -8.06
CA LEU A 186 -12.13 6.98 -7.85
C LEU A 186 -12.75 5.78 -7.14
N PHE A 187 -13.39 6.01 -6.00
CA PHE A 187 -14.00 4.92 -5.22
C PHE A 187 -15.22 4.31 -5.89
N SER A 188 -15.99 5.11 -6.64
CA SER A 188 -17.10 4.61 -7.47
C SER A 188 -16.59 3.67 -8.57
N LEU A 189 -15.48 4.04 -9.22
CA LEU A 189 -14.83 3.20 -10.24
C LEU A 189 -14.30 1.90 -9.64
N ILE A 190 -13.65 1.96 -8.48
CA ILE A 190 -13.18 0.77 -7.75
C ILE A 190 -14.37 -0.16 -7.47
N GLN A 191 -15.44 0.36 -6.87
CA GLN A 191 -16.63 -0.43 -6.57
C GLN A 191 -17.30 -1.04 -7.81
N GLN A 192 -17.26 -0.36 -8.96
CA GLN A 192 -17.77 -0.91 -10.22
C GLN A 192 -16.89 -2.06 -10.76
N LYS A 193 -15.59 -2.04 -10.49
CA LYS A 193 -14.60 -2.96 -11.05
C LYS A 193 -14.24 -4.13 -10.13
N THR A 194 -14.47 -4.00 -8.82
CA THR A 194 -14.23 -5.07 -7.85
C THR A 194 -15.38 -5.23 -6.87
N GLU A 195 -15.74 -6.48 -6.61
CA GLU A 195 -16.62 -6.86 -5.52
C GLU A 195 -15.82 -7.05 -4.23
N LEU A 196 -16.43 -6.75 -3.09
CA LEU A 196 -15.84 -7.00 -1.79
C LEU A 196 -16.22 -8.41 -1.31
N PRO A 197 -15.27 -9.17 -0.76
CA PRO A 197 -15.56 -10.50 -0.27
C PRO A 197 -16.41 -10.43 1.00
N VAL A 198 -17.24 -11.46 1.20
CA VAL A 198 -18.05 -11.64 2.40
C VAL A 198 -17.81 -13.02 2.98
N THR A 199 -17.86 -13.13 4.30
CA THR A 199 -17.76 -14.40 5.03
C THR A 199 -18.86 -14.43 6.09
N GLU A 200 -19.30 -15.63 6.48
CA GLU A 200 -20.32 -15.77 7.53
C GLU A 200 -19.82 -15.28 8.89
N ASN A 201 -18.52 -15.47 9.17
CA ASN A 201 -17.88 -15.00 10.38
C ASN A 201 -16.50 -14.41 10.08
N VAL A 202 -16.42 -13.08 10.11
CA VAL A 202 -15.21 -12.33 9.77
C VAL A 202 -14.03 -12.54 10.72
N GLN A 203 -14.28 -13.07 11.92
CA GLN A 203 -13.25 -13.26 12.96
C GLN A 203 -12.55 -14.62 12.88
N THR A 204 -13.19 -15.62 12.24
CA THR A 204 -12.69 -17.00 12.19
C THR A 204 -12.50 -17.52 10.79
N ILE A 205 -13.35 -17.12 9.84
CA ILE A 205 -13.32 -17.61 8.46
C ILE A 205 -12.45 -16.64 7.64
N PRO A 206 -11.33 -17.13 7.05
CA PRO A 206 -10.54 -16.31 6.17
C PRO A 206 -11.32 -15.98 4.88
N PRO A 207 -11.21 -14.75 4.35
CA PRO A 207 -11.86 -14.42 3.09
C PRO A 207 -11.15 -15.13 1.93
N PRO A 208 -11.83 -15.35 0.79
CA PRO A 208 -11.21 -15.92 -0.40
C PRO A 208 -10.13 -15.01 -1.00
N TYR A 209 -10.21 -13.70 -0.76
CA TYR A 209 -9.23 -12.69 -1.14
C TYR A 209 -9.42 -11.45 -0.26
N VAL A 210 -8.55 -10.45 -0.39
CA VAL A 210 -8.76 -9.09 0.14
C VAL A 210 -8.64 -8.07 -0.97
N VAL A 211 -9.27 -6.91 -0.81
CA VAL A 211 -9.14 -5.78 -1.74
C VAL A 211 -8.33 -4.69 -1.05
N ARG A 212 -7.23 -4.27 -1.68
CA ARG A 212 -6.35 -3.25 -1.14
C ARG A 212 -6.10 -2.19 -2.20
N THR A 213 -6.37 -0.95 -1.86
CA THR A 213 -6.03 0.20 -2.68
C THR A 213 -4.79 0.89 -2.11
N ILE A 214 -3.81 1.19 -2.95
CA ILE A 214 -2.63 1.99 -2.60
C ILE A 214 -2.69 3.26 -3.43
N LEU A 215 -2.87 4.41 -2.79
CA LEU A 215 -2.88 5.71 -3.45
C LEU A 215 -1.53 6.40 -3.28
N VAL A 216 -0.87 6.70 -4.39
CA VAL A 216 0.26 7.63 -4.46
C VAL A 216 -0.30 8.98 -4.90
N TYR A 217 -0.38 9.93 -3.96
CA TYR A 217 -0.99 11.25 -4.16
C TYR A 217 0.08 12.33 -4.08
N SER A 218 -0.02 13.37 -4.92
CA SER A 218 1.06 14.37 -5.06
C SER A 218 0.62 15.82 -5.09
N ARG A 219 -0.69 16.08 -5.14
CA ARG A 219 -1.18 17.44 -5.36
C ARG A 219 -1.01 18.31 -4.12
N PRO A 220 -0.89 19.64 -4.30
CA PRO A 220 -0.95 20.57 -3.18
C PRO A 220 -2.28 20.44 -2.42
N PRO A 221 -2.34 20.90 -1.17
CA PRO A 221 -3.56 20.88 -0.38
C PRO A 221 -4.68 21.60 -1.13
N CYS A 222 -5.77 20.89 -1.37
CA CYS A 222 -6.97 21.46 -1.97
C CYS A 222 -8.15 21.09 -1.09
N GLN A 223 -9.16 21.95 -0.99
CA GLN A 223 -10.37 21.59 -0.28
C GLN A 223 -11.02 20.39 -0.98
N PRO A 224 -11.07 19.19 -0.37
CA PRO A 224 -11.68 18.05 -1.01
C PRO A 224 -13.17 18.34 -1.25
N GLN A 225 -13.57 18.36 -2.52
CA GLN A 225 -14.97 18.26 -2.91
C GLN A 225 -15.40 16.82 -2.73
N PHE A 226 -15.62 16.43 -1.47
CA PHE A 226 -15.83 15.04 -1.09
C PHE A 226 -17.07 14.91 -0.22
N SER A 227 -17.98 14.04 -0.63
CA SER A 227 -19.06 13.56 0.20
C SER A 227 -18.95 12.05 0.32
N LEU A 228 -18.79 11.56 1.55
CA LEU A 228 -18.70 10.11 1.79
C LEU A 228 -20.07 9.47 1.52
N THR A 229 -20.24 8.91 0.33
CA THR A 229 -21.47 8.26 -0.10
C THR A 229 -21.74 6.98 0.72
N GLU A 230 -23.00 6.56 0.82
CA GLU A 230 -23.34 5.30 1.53
C GLU A 230 -22.61 4.06 0.98
N PRO A 231 -22.45 3.88 -0.34
CA PRO A 231 -21.63 2.79 -0.87
C PRO A 231 -20.16 2.85 -0.42
N MET A 232 -19.57 4.04 -0.35
CA MET A 232 -18.20 4.23 0.14
C MET A 232 -18.08 3.93 1.63
N LYS A 233 -19.04 4.36 2.45
CA LYS A 233 -19.10 3.99 3.88
C LYS A 233 -19.08 2.48 4.06
N LYS A 234 -19.91 1.75 3.32
CA LYS A 234 -19.93 0.27 3.36
C LYS A 234 -18.59 -0.33 2.96
N MET A 235 -17.92 0.24 1.96
CA MET A 235 -16.61 -0.21 1.53
C MET A 235 -15.55 -0.01 2.62
N PHE A 236 -15.45 1.18 3.23
CA PHE A 236 -14.51 1.42 4.33
C PHE A 236 -14.84 0.62 5.61
N GLN A 237 -16.11 0.29 5.83
CA GLN A 237 -16.54 -0.58 6.93
C GLN A 237 -16.23 -2.07 6.69
N CYS A 238 -16.00 -2.49 5.45
CA CYS A 238 -15.68 -3.88 5.14
C CYS A 238 -14.31 -4.25 5.74
N PRO A 239 -14.20 -5.33 6.55
CA PRO A 239 -12.95 -5.71 7.20
C PRO A 239 -11.88 -6.23 6.20
N TYR A 240 -12.28 -6.50 4.96
CA TYR A 240 -11.43 -7.03 3.89
C TYR A 240 -11.08 -5.99 2.82
N PHE A 241 -11.46 -4.72 3.04
CA PHE A 241 -11.04 -3.57 2.24
C PHE A 241 -10.01 -2.73 3.00
N PHE A 242 -8.92 -2.36 2.32
CA PHE A 242 -7.82 -1.56 2.87
C PHE A 242 -7.48 -0.41 1.93
N PHE A 243 -7.18 0.77 2.48
CA PHE A 243 -6.84 1.96 1.71
C PHE A 243 -5.56 2.60 2.25
N ASP A 244 -4.43 2.28 1.66
CA ASP A 244 -3.13 2.82 2.03
C ASP A 244 -2.79 4.05 1.20
N VAL A 245 -2.05 5.00 1.79
CA VAL A 245 -1.71 6.27 1.15
C VAL A 245 -0.23 6.57 1.30
N VAL A 246 0.39 7.01 0.22
CA VAL A 246 1.70 7.69 0.19
C VAL A 246 1.46 9.09 -0.35
N TYR A 247 1.56 10.10 0.51
CA TYR A 247 1.38 11.50 0.15
C TYR A 247 2.72 12.18 -0.09
N ILE A 248 2.96 12.60 -1.34
CA ILE A 248 4.14 13.36 -1.74
C ILE A 248 3.78 14.84 -1.72
N HIS A 249 4.36 15.63 -0.83
CA HIS A 249 3.93 17.02 -0.60
C HIS A 249 5.11 17.99 -0.72
N ASN A 250 4.84 19.28 -0.94
CA ASN A 250 5.89 20.30 -1.11
C ASN A 250 6.43 20.84 0.23
N GLY A 251 6.02 20.25 1.35
CA GLY A 251 6.50 20.62 2.69
C GLY A 251 6.25 22.09 3.01
N THR A 252 7.33 22.82 3.27
CA THR A 252 7.29 24.25 3.64
C THR A 252 7.28 25.19 2.44
N GLU A 253 7.39 24.70 1.20
CA GLU A 253 7.24 25.53 0.00
C GLU A 253 5.78 25.84 -0.33
N GLU A 254 4.85 25.15 0.32
CA GLU A 254 3.44 25.49 0.26
C GLU A 254 3.30 26.91 0.78
N LYS A 255 2.88 27.81 -0.13
CA LYS A 255 2.48 29.16 0.26
C LYS A 255 1.40 29.00 1.32
N GLU A 256 1.28 30.01 2.17
CA GLU A 256 0.27 30.11 3.23
C GLU A 256 -1.14 30.17 2.59
N GLU A 257 -1.57 29.05 2.02
CA GLU A 257 -2.90 28.75 1.52
C GLU A 257 -3.76 28.32 2.71
N GLU A 258 -5.08 28.43 2.59
CA GLU A 258 -6.02 28.19 3.69
C GLU A 258 -5.96 26.76 4.27
N MET A 259 -5.31 25.82 3.58
CA MET A 259 -5.18 24.41 3.97
C MET A 259 -3.72 23.97 3.91
N SER A 260 -3.25 23.28 4.96
CA SER A 260 -1.91 22.72 4.98
C SER A 260 -1.88 21.27 4.46
N TRP A 261 -0.73 20.79 4.01
CA TRP A 261 -0.55 19.35 3.72
C TRP A 261 -0.91 18.46 4.91
N LYS A 262 -0.74 18.94 6.15
CA LYS A 262 -1.13 18.19 7.36
C LYS A 262 -2.63 17.98 7.42
N ASP A 263 -3.43 18.98 7.05
CA ASP A 263 -4.89 18.88 7.02
C ASP A 263 -5.35 17.89 5.95
N MET A 264 -4.74 17.94 4.77
CA MET A 264 -5.02 16.99 3.69
C MET A 264 -4.60 15.55 4.07
N PHE A 265 -3.45 15.39 4.70
CA PHE A 265 -2.96 14.11 5.19
C PHE A 265 -3.85 13.55 6.30
N ALA A 266 -4.28 14.39 7.24
CA ALA A 266 -5.23 14.03 8.29
C ALA A 266 -6.60 13.63 7.70
N PHE A 267 -7.09 14.36 6.68
CA PHE A 267 -8.31 14.01 5.96
C PHE A 267 -8.21 12.62 5.32
N MET A 268 -7.16 12.35 4.55
CA MET A 268 -6.93 11.03 3.96
C MET A 268 -6.86 9.94 5.03
N GLY A 269 -6.23 10.25 6.16
CA GLY A 269 -6.13 9.33 7.29
C GLY A 269 -7.44 9.08 8.03
N SER A 270 -8.39 10.02 7.98
CA SER A 270 -9.71 9.89 8.61
C SER A 270 -10.65 8.93 7.87
N LEU A 271 -10.34 8.60 6.62
CA LEU A 271 -11.12 7.63 5.83
C LEU A 271 -10.99 6.20 6.39
N ASP A 272 -9.86 5.88 7.02
CA ASP A 272 -9.66 4.59 7.69
C ASP A 272 -10.20 4.60 9.12
N THR A 273 -11.51 4.36 9.23
CA THR A 273 -12.20 4.25 10.52
C THR A 273 -11.76 3.07 11.40
N LYS A 274 -10.96 2.13 10.86
CA LYS A 274 -10.57 0.88 11.55
C LYS A 274 -9.13 0.92 12.09
N GLY A 275 -8.30 1.89 11.68
CA GLY A 275 -6.88 1.95 12.03
C GLY A 275 -6.04 0.83 11.42
N THR A 276 -6.46 0.30 10.27
CA THR A 276 -5.82 -0.84 9.58
C THR A 276 -5.01 -0.44 8.34
N SER A 277 -5.19 0.78 7.85
CA SER A 277 -4.49 1.36 6.72
C SER A 277 -3.14 1.93 7.14
N TYR A 278 -2.16 1.81 6.24
CA TYR A 278 -0.85 2.43 6.39
C TYR A 278 -0.83 3.76 5.63
N LYS A 279 -0.24 4.78 6.26
CA LYS A 279 -0.23 6.16 5.80
C LYS A 279 1.19 6.69 5.88
N TYR A 280 1.76 7.11 4.76
CA TYR A 280 3.09 7.71 4.70
C TYR A 280 3.01 9.08 4.05
N GLU A 281 3.82 10.01 4.53
CA GLU A 281 4.10 11.28 3.88
C GLU A 281 5.58 11.32 3.50
N VAL A 282 5.89 11.97 2.37
CA VAL A 282 7.26 12.23 1.92
C VAL A 282 7.32 13.62 1.29
N ALA A 283 8.23 14.46 1.78
CA ALA A 283 8.48 15.76 1.16
C ALA A 283 9.16 15.63 -0.22
N LEU A 284 8.70 16.38 -1.22
CA LEU A 284 9.21 16.37 -2.59
C LEU A 284 10.65 16.91 -2.72
N ALA A 285 11.12 17.65 -1.71
CA ALA A 285 12.51 18.07 -1.58
C ALA A 285 13.43 17.03 -0.90
N GLY A 286 12.88 15.87 -0.50
CA GLY A 286 13.60 14.81 0.20
C GLY A 286 14.37 13.86 -0.74
N PRO A 287 15.10 12.89 -0.16
CA PRO A 287 15.75 11.86 -0.92
C PRO A 287 14.71 10.88 -1.49
N ALA A 288 14.89 10.50 -2.76
CA ALA A 288 14.04 9.51 -3.45
C ALA A 288 14.03 8.14 -2.74
N LEU A 289 15.03 7.86 -1.90
CA LEU A 289 15.11 6.67 -1.07
C LEU A 289 13.89 6.51 -0.15
N GLU A 290 13.34 7.59 0.40
CA GLU A 290 12.18 7.49 1.31
C GLU A 290 10.95 6.92 0.61
N LEU A 291 10.72 7.27 -0.66
CA LEU A 291 9.61 6.69 -1.43
C LEU A 291 9.79 5.18 -1.63
N HIS A 292 11.02 4.74 -1.90
CA HIS A 292 11.35 3.31 -1.99
C HIS A 292 11.12 2.59 -0.65
N ASN A 293 11.55 3.19 0.45
CA ASN A 293 11.35 2.66 1.80
C ASN A 293 9.85 2.55 2.14
N CYS A 294 9.07 3.60 1.89
CA CYS A 294 7.62 3.61 2.08
C CYS A 294 6.95 2.49 1.28
N MET A 295 7.26 2.37 -0.01
CA MET A 295 6.67 1.33 -0.85
C MET A 295 7.08 -0.09 -0.42
N ALA A 296 8.32 -0.28 0.06
CA ALA A 296 8.77 -1.55 0.60
C ALA A 296 7.99 -1.94 1.88
N LYS A 297 7.74 -0.99 2.80
CA LYS A 297 6.92 -1.21 4.00
C LYS A 297 5.49 -1.64 3.66
N LEU A 298 4.96 -1.19 2.52
CA LEU A 298 3.66 -1.60 2.00
C LEU A 298 3.62 -3.03 1.44
N LEU A 299 4.73 -3.74 1.26
CA LEU A 299 4.71 -5.16 0.82
C LEU A 299 3.98 -6.09 1.79
N ALA A 300 3.91 -5.73 3.07
CA ALA A 300 3.28 -6.53 4.11
C ALA A 300 1.79 -6.77 3.82
N HIS A 301 1.35 -8.02 3.89
CA HIS A 301 -0.04 -8.40 3.64
C HIS A 301 -0.97 -7.71 4.66
N PRO A 302 -2.08 -7.08 4.25
CA PRO A 302 -2.90 -6.23 5.13
C PRO A 302 -3.53 -6.98 6.31
N LEU A 303 -3.82 -8.29 6.18
CA LEU A 303 -4.29 -9.11 7.30
C LEU A 303 -3.18 -9.59 8.24
N GLN A 304 -1.91 -9.51 7.84
CA GLN A 304 -0.78 -10.06 8.61
C GLN A 304 0.10 -8.97 9.21
N ARG A 305 0.15 -7.79 8.59
CA ARG A 305 0.88 -6.64 9.11
C ARG A 305 0.29 -6.19 10.45
N PRO A 306 1.12 -5.71 11.40
CA PRO A 306 0.61 -5.09 12.60
C PRO A 306 -0.03 -3.72 12.30
N CYS A 307 -0.53 -3.02 13.31
CA CYS A 307 -0.81 -1.58 13.18
C CYS A 307 0.50 -0.85 12.84
N GLN A 308 0.41 0.25 12.08
CA GLN A 308 1.60 0.97 11.61
C GLN A 308 2.50 1.45 12.77
N SER A 309 1.92 1.87 13.89
CA SER A 309 2.64 2.29 15.11
C SER A 309 3.47 1.17 15.76
N HIS A 310 3.22 -0.09 15.40
CA HIS A 310 3.96 -1.25 15.92
C HIS A 310 4.92 -1.85 14.88
N ALA A 311 5.00 -1.28 13.67
CA ALA A 311 5.89 -1.76 12.63
C ALA A 311 7.28 -1.13 12.79
N SER A 312 8.28 -1.95 13.12
CA SER A 312 9.70 -1.58 13.14
C SER A 312 10.50 -2.61 12.36
N TYR A 313 11.52 -2.14 11.64
CA TYR A 313 12.31 -2.94 10.70
C TYR A 313 13.81 -2.99 11.06
N SER A 314 14.31 -1.99 11.78
CA SER A 314 15.70 -1.89 12.25
C SER A 314 15.91 -2.75 13.51
N LEU A 315 15.76 -4.07 13.34
CA LEU A 315 15.92 -5.06 14.41
C LEU A 315 17.34 -5.65 14.51
N LEU A 316 18.25 -5.18 13.67
CA LEU A 316 19.66 -5.51 13.77
C LEU A 316 20.26 -4.53 14.78
N GLU A 317 20.90 -5.06 15.83
CA GLU A 317 21.69 -4.24 16.75
C GLU A 317 22.79 -3.54 15.95
N GLU A 318 22.99 -2.24 16.18
CA GLU A 318 24.20 -1.55 15.71
C GLU A 318 25.36 -2.23 16.44
N GLU A 319 26.06 -3.14 15.75
CA GLU A 319 27.29 -3.74 16.30
C GLU A 319 28.20 -2.58 16.72
N ASP A 320 28.43 -2.49 18.02
CA ASP A 320 29.19 -1.47 18.72
C ASP A 320 30.33 -0.84 17.89
N GLU A 321 30.24 0.47 17.58
CA GLU A 321 31.41 1.30 17.26
C GLU A 321 32.36 1.48 18.49
N ALA A 322 32.27 0.60 19.49
CA ALA A 322 33.20 0.51 20.59
C ALA A 322 34.27 -0.55 20.25
N ILE A 323 35.39 -0.11 19.68
CA ILE A 323 36.77 -0.55 19.93
C ILE A 323 37.63 0.12 18.84
N GLU A 324 38.28 1.23 19.18
CA GLU A 324 39.71 1.50 18.95
C GLU A 324 40.06 2.78 19.73
N VAL A 325 39.95 2.72 21.07
CA VAL A 325 40.78 3.57 21.91
C VAL A 325 42.06 2.79 22.12
N GLU A 326 43.03 3.02 21.25
CA GLU A 326 44.37 2.47 21.33
C GLU A 326 44.97 2.84 22.69
N ALA A 327 45.05 1.86 23.57
CA ALA A 327 45.71 1.98 24.85
C ALA A 327 47.24 2.08 24.61
N THR A 328 47.76 3.27 24.86
CA THR A 328 49.12 3.62 25.28
C THR A 328 50.13 2.46 25.46
N VAL A 329 51.27 2.60 24.77
CA VAL A 329 52.61 2.46 25.37
C VAL A 329 53.39 3.73 25.06
#